data_AF-U5L9X2-F1
#
_entry.id   AF-U5L9X2-F1
#
_cell.length_a   1.000
_cell.length_b   1.000
_cell.length_c   1.000
_cell.angle_alpha   90.00
_cell.angle_beta   90.00
_cell.angle_gamma   90.00
#
_symmetry.space_group_name_H-M   'P 1'
#
loop_
_entity.id
_entity.type
_entity.pdbx_description
1 polymer ?
#
loop_
_entity_poly.entity_id
_entity_poly.type
_entity_poly.pdbx_seq_one_letter_code
_entity_poly.pdbx_strand_id
1 'polypeptide(L)'
;MIWETVDGINIWKLSRYFKKLSASKLTLEEKVLNDVLVVTLPLKKSDEPTAAEIRRQIEEAVLHSDGFETLKVALLENCRPSYKEMMTKYGVRRWLEIPVEENVIYQFSFENIKETSQHSPAS
;
A
#
# COMPACT_ATOMS: atom_id res chain seq x y z
N MET A 1 -2.86 3.08 -21.74
CA MET A 1 -3.04 2.47 -20.41
C MET A 1 -4.53 2.20 -20.25
N ILE A 2 -4.93 0.93 -20.26
CA ILE A 2 -6.34 0.52 -20.25
C ILE A 2 -6.91 0.84 -18.86
N TRP A 3 -8.05 1.52 -18.84
CA TRP A 3 -8.77 1.90 -17.62
C TRP A 3 -9.50 0.67 -17.06
N GLU A 4 -8.72 -0.27 -16.53
CA GLU A 4 -9.27 -1.56 -16.13
C GLU A 4 -10.02 -1.43 -14.81
N THR A 5 -11.25 -1.94 -14.81
CA THR A 5 -12.04 -2.14 -13.60
C THR A 5 -12.23 -3.63 -13.43
N VAL A 6 -11.67 -4.18 -12.34
CA VAL A 6 -11.78 -5.60 -12.03
C VAL A 6 -12.73 -5.74 -10.84
N ASP A 7 -13.85 -6.43 -11.03
CA ASP A 7 -14.88 -6.61 -9.99
C ASP A 7 -15.36 -5.30 -9.32
N GLY A 8 -15.47 -4.23 -10.12
CA GLY A 8 -15.84 -2.89 -9.62
C GLY A 8 -14.72 -2.13 -8.90
N ILE A 9 -13.49 -2.66 -8.87
CA ILE A 9 -12.30 -1.95 -8.38
C ILE A 9 -11.65 -1.24 -9.55
N ASN A 10 -11.59 0.09 -9.48
CA ASN A 10 -10.94 0.89 -10.51
C ASN A 10 -9.42 0.95 -10.26
N ILE A 11 -8.65 0.23 -11.08
CA ILE A 11 -7.20 0.07 -10.90
C ILE A 11 -6.48 1.41 -11.06
N TRP A 12 -6.94 2.30 -11.95
CA TRP A 12 -6.35 3.62 -12.12
C TRP A 12 -6.49 4.50 -10.88
N LYS A 13 -7.67 4.52 -10.24
CA LYS A 13 -7.89 5.27 -8.99
C LYS A 13 -6.98 4.75 -7.88
N LEU A 14 -6.84 3.43 -7.79
CA LEU A 14 -5.98 2.78 -6.82
C LEU A 14 -4.49 3.07 -7.07
N SER A 15 -4.05 3.02 -8.32
CA SER A 15 -2.71 3.45 -8.74
C SER A 15 -2.42 4.89 -8.34
N ARG A 16 -3.36 5.81 -8.58
CA ARG A 16 -3.21 7.22 -8.16
C ARG A 16 -3.16 7.36 -6.63
N TYR A 17 -3.91 6.53 -5.89
CA TYR A 17 -3.85 6.49 -4.44
C TYR A 17 -2.46 6.08 -3.95
N PHE A 18 -1.87 5.03 -4.51
CA PHE A 18 -0.52 4.60 -4.16
C PHE A 18 0.54 5.67 -4.43
N LYS A 19 0.48 6.36 -5.57
CA LYS A 19 1.39 7.48 -5.87
C LYS A 19 1.31 8.59 -4.82
N LYS A 20 0.10 8.94 -4.38
CA LYS A 20 -0.11 9.94 -3.32
C LYS A 20 0.45 9.45 -1.98
N LEU A 21 0.22 8.19 -1.65
CA LEU A 21 0.72 7.59 -0.41
C LEU A 21 2.26 7.57 -0.39
N SER A 22 2.88 7.21 -1.51
CA SER A 22 4.33 7.18 -1.70
C SER A 22 4.99 8.56 -1.56
N ALA A 23 4.27 9.62 -1.93
CA ALA A 23 4.76 10.99 -1.81
C ALA A 23 4.73 11.52 -0.36
N SER A 24 4.02 10.86 0.56
CA SER A 24 3.84 11.31 1.94
C SER A 24 4.41 10.29 2.92
N LYS A 25 5.72 10.37 3.20
CA LYS A 25 6.45 9.43 4.08
C LYS A 25 5.83 9.29 5.48
N LEU A 26 5.54 10.42 6.15
CA LEU A 26 4.89 10.41 7.47
C LEU A 26 3.55 9.66 7.46
N THR A 27 2.74 9.88 6.42
CA THR A 27 1.44 9.21 6.29
C THR A 27 1.57 7.73 5.93
N LEU A 28 2.66 7.33 5.28
CA LEU A 28 2.94 5.94 4.96
C LEU A 28 3.30 5.18 6.22
N GLU A 29 4.22 5.70 7.03
CA GLU A 29 4.62 5.14 8.33
C GLU A 29 3.43 5.00 9.30
N GLU A 30 2.58 6.03 9.41
CA GLU A 30 1.36 5.99 10.23
C GLU A 30 0.34 4.95 9.76
N LYS A 31 0.37 4.58 8.48
CA LYS A 31 -0.57 3.64 7.87
C LYS A 31 -0.07 2.20 7.83
N VAL A 32 1.23 1.98 8.00
CA VAL A 32 1.78 0.64 8.21
C VAL A 32 1.53 0.28 9.67
N LEU A 33 0.71 -0.74 9.91
CA LEU A 33 0.41 -1.23 11.25
C LEU A 33 0.84 -2.69 11.31
N ASN A 34 1.73 -3.03 12.25
CA ASN A 34 2.30 -4.38 12.38
C ASN A 34 2.83 -4.90 11.03
N ASP A 35 3.67 -4.11 10.35
CA ASP A 35 4.31 -4.51 9.09
C ASP A 35 3.34 -4.79 7.94
N VAL A 36 2.11 -4.28 8.03
CA VAL A 36 1.11 -4.41 6.98
C VAL A 36 0.49 -3.07 6.67
N LEU A 37 0.59 -2.66 5.41
CA LEU A 37 -0.20 -1.57 4.87
C LEU A 37 -1.56 -2.11 4.40
N VAL A 38 -2.64 -1.58 4.99
CA VAL A 38 -4.01 -1.95 4.64
C VAL A 38 -4.67 -0.87 3.78
N VAL A 39 -5.06 -1.22 2.55
CA VAL A 39 -5.79 -0.33 1.64
C VAL A 39 -7.23 -0.79 1.48
N THR A 40 -8.16 -0.02 2.03
CA THR A 40 -9.60 -0.33 1.90
C THR A 40 -10.08 -0.11 0.47
N LEU A 41 -10.82 -1.08 -0.05
CA LEU A 41 -11.42 -1.04 -1.38
C LEU A 41 -12.92 -0.70 -1.27
N PRO A 42 -13.57 -0.23 -2.36
CA PRO A 42 -15.00 0.04 -2.37
C PRO A 42 -15.80 -1.21 -1.98
N LEU A 43 -16.89 -1.09 -1.23
CA LEU A 43 -17.73 -2.24 -0.88
C LEU A 43 -18.22 -2.97 -2.14
N LYS A 44 -18.28 -4.31 -2.06
CA LYS A 44 -18.93 -5.11 -3.10
C LYS A 44 -20.43 -5.11 -2.82
N LYS A 45 -21.22 -4.78 -3.85
CA LYS A 45 -22.69 -4.75 -3.77
C LYS A 45 -23.33 -6.14 -3.87
N SER A 46 -22.60 -7.12 -4.37
CA SER A 46 -23.00 -8.52 -4.38
C SER A 46 -22.70 -9.14 -3.02
N ASP A 47 -23.55 -10.06 -2.58
CA ASP A 47 -23.40 -10.84 -1.34
C ASP A 47 -22.55 -12.10 -1.55
N GLU A 48 -21.82 -12.19 -2.66
CA GLU A 48 -20.97 -13.33 -2.97
C GLU A 48 -19.49 -12.97 -2.85
N PRO A 49 -18.68 -13.85 -2.21
CA PRO A 49 -17.24 -13.77 -2.25
C PRO A 49 -16.71 -13.69 -3.69
N THR A 50 -15.60 -12.99 -3.86
CA THR A 50 -14.89 -12.91 -5.14
C THR A 50 -14.23 -14.24 -5.44
N ALA A 51 -14.51 -14.80 -6.61
CA ALA A 51 -13.91 -16.05 -7.07
C ALA A 51 -12.37 -15.95 -7.11
N ALA A 52 -11.68 -17.05 -6.83
CA ALA A 52 -10.22 -17.07 -6.73
C ALA A 52 -9.52 -16.52 -7.98
N GLU A 53 -10.04 -16.82 -9.17
CA GLU A 53 -9.49 -16.29 -10.42
C GLU A 53 -9.56 -14.77 -10.49
N ILE A 54 -10.68 -14.19 -10.08
CA ILE A 54 -10.87 -12.73 -10.05
C ILE A 54 -9.99 -12.10 -8.97
N ARG A 55 -9.79 -12.76 -7.82
CA ARG A 55 -8.84 -12.30 -6.80
C ARG A 55 -7.43 -12.20 -7.38
N ARG A 56 -6.98 -13.22 -8.11
CA ARG A 56 -5.68 -13.21 -8.78
C ARG A 56 -5.58 -12.08 -9.81
N GLN A 57 -6.63 -11.87 -10.61
CA GLN A 57 -6.66 -10.76 -11.57
C GLN A 57 -6.55 -9.39 -10.89
N ILE A 58 -7.21 -9.19 -9.74
CA ILE A 58 -7.08 -7.96 -8.95
C ILE A 58 -5.64 -7.79 -8.48
N GLU A 59 -5.06 -8.82 -7.86
CA GLU A 59 -3.69 -8.78 -7.34
C GLU A 59 -2.67 -8.51 -8.46
N GLU A 60 -2.79 -9.18 -9.60
CA GLU A 60 -1.93 -8.98 -10.77
C GLU A 60 -2.10 -7.58 -11.37
N ALA A 61 -3.33 -7.09 -11.52
CA ALA A 61 -3.58 -5.74 -12.04
C ALA A 61 -3.00 -4.66 -11.12
N VAL A 62 -3.06 -4.86 -9.81
CA VAL A 62 -2.43 -3.96 -8.83
C VAL A 62 -0.91 -4.04 -8.92
N LEU A 63 -0.35 -5.26 -8.92
CA LEU A 63 1.09 -5.50 -8.96
C LEU A 63 1.76 -4.83 -10.16
N HIS A 64 1.10 -4.84 -11.32
CA HIS A 64 1.61 -4.23 -12.56
C HIS A 64 1.21 -2.76 -12.74
N SER A 65 0.56 -2.14 -11.74
CA SER A 65 0.19 -0.73 -11.82
C SER A 65 1.38 0.19 -11.49
N ASP A 66 1.57 1.26 -12.27
CA ASP A 66 2.63 2.25 -12.03
C ASP A 66 2.65 2.80 -10.59
N GLY A 67 1.47 2.93 -9.99
CA GLY A 67 1.33 3.46 -8.64
C GLY A 67 1.86 2.49 -7.59
N PHE A 68 1.61 1.20 -7.76
CA PHE A 68 2.17 0.17 -6.88
C PHE A 68 3.68 0.05 -7.06
N GLU A 69 4.20 0.17 -8.28
CA GLU A 69 5.65 0.25 -8.52
C GLU A 69 6.27 1.44 -7.79
N THR A 70 5.64 2.61 -7.85
CA THR A 70 6.09 3.81 -7.12
C THR A 70 6.12 3.57 -5.61
N LEU A 71 5.12 2.84 -5.09
CA LEU A 71 5.04 2.50 -3.67
C LEU A 71 6.16 1.55 -3.24
N LYS A 72 6.44 0.50 -4.01
CA LYS A 72 7.56 -0.40 -3.74
C LYS A 72 8.88 0.33 -3.65
N VAL A 73 9.14 1.26 -4.58
CA VAL A 73 10.34 2.10 -4.57
C VAL A 73 10.39 2.98 -3.32
N ALA A 74 9.26 3.58 -2.92
CA ALA A 74 9.19 4.41 -1.73
C ALA A 74 9.38 3.63 -0.42
N LEU A 75 8.90 2.38 -0.37
CA LEU A 75 9.09 1.44 0.73
C LEU A 75 10.48 0.78 0.72
N LEU A 76 11.20 0.85 -0.41
CA LEU A 76 12.45 0.14 -0.66
C LEU A 76 12.32 -1.38 -0.50
N GLU A 77 11.17 -1.92 -0.91
CA GLU A 77 10.83 -3.33 -0.70
C GLU A 77 10.16 -3.99 -1.91
N ASN A 78 10.39 -5.31 -2.02
CA ASN A 78 9.70 -6.18 -2.96
C ASN A 78 8.45 -6.78 -2.32
N CYS A 79 7.47 -5.94 -2.00
CA CYS A 79 6.19 -6.37 -1.45
C CYS A 79 5.20 -6.83 -2.53
N ARG A 80 4.24 -7.68 -2.15
CA ARG A 80 3.15 -8.15 -3.02
C ARG A 80 1.79 -7.83 -2.40
N PRO A 81 0.83 -7.32 -3.19
CA PRO A 81 -0.51 -7.07 -2.70
C PRO A 81 -1.25 -8.40 -2.53
N SER A 82 -1.98 -8.55 -1.42
CA SER A 82 -2.90 -9.67 -1.18
C SER A 82 -4.31 -9.13 -1.02
N TYR A 83 -5.22 -9.62 -1.87
CA TYR A 83 -6.63 -9.27 -1.80
C TYR A 83 -7.33 -10.06 -0.69
N LYS A 84 -8.00 -9.33 0.19
CA LYS A 84 -8.78 -9.87 1.30
C LYS A 84 -10.21 -9.39 1.23
N GLU A 85 -11.10 -10.23 1.71
CA GLU A 85 -12.51 -9.89 1.84
C GLU A 85 -13.14 -10.60 3.04
N MET A 86 -14.20 -9.98 3.56
CA MET A 86 -14.98 -10.48 4.68
C MET A 86 -16.45 -10.20 4.42
N MET A 87 -17.27 -11.24 4.57
CA MET A 87 -18.72 -11.13 4.56
C MET A 87 -19.18 -10.32 5.76
N THR A 88 -20.05 -9.34 5.53
CA THR A 88 -20.69 -8.55 6.59
C THR A 88 -22.19 -8.51 6.37
N LYS A 89 -22.94 -8.06 7.38
CA LYS A 89 -24.40 -7.81 7.26
C LYS A 89 -24.78 -6.74 6.22
N TYR A 90 -23.81 -6.02 5.65
CA TYR A 90 -24.01 -4.92 4.71
C TYR A 90 -23.36 -5.19 3.34
N GLY A 91 -23.04 -6.47 3.04
CA GLY A 91 -22.32 -6.89 1.85
C GLY A 91 -20.88 -7.29 2.15
N VAL A 92 -20.01 -7.28 1.13
CA VAL A 92 -18.63 -7.74 1.26
C VAL A 92 -17.68 -6.56 1.47
N ARG A 93 -17.05 -6.53 2.65
CA ARG A 93 -15.93 -5.63 2.91
C ARG A 93 -14.68 -6.22 2.29
N ARG A 94 -13.91 -5.41 1.57
CA ARG A 94 -12.70 -5.84 0.88
C ARG A 94 -11.57 -4.83 1.04
N TRP A 95 -10.35 -5.33 1.05
CA TRP A 95 -9.13 -4.55 1.19
C TRP A 95 -7.94 -5.27 0.56
N LEU A 96 -6.85 -4.53 0.36
CA LEU A 96 -5.55 -5.08 0.03
C LEU A 96 -4.67 -5.02 1.27
N GLU A 97 -3.99 -6.11 1.57
CA GLU A 97 -2.89 -6.17 2.52
C GLU A 97 -1.59 -6.17 1.73
N ILE A 98 -0.67 -5.29 2.09
CA ILE A 98 0.65 -5.20 1.50
C ILE A 98 1.63 -5.38 2.67
N PRO A 99 2.26 -6.56 2.79
CA PRO A 99 3.30 -6.79 3.79
C PRO A 99 4.48 -5.86 3.51
N VAL A 100 5.00 -5.23 4.55
CA VAL A 100 6.14 -4.32 4.54
C VAL A 100 7.17 -4.88 5.52
N GLU A 101 8.20 -5.56 5.05
CA GLU A 101 9.25 -6.15 5.91
C GLU A 101 10.06 -5.05 6.60
N GLU A 102 10.22 -5.14 7.91
CA GLU A 102 10.74 -4.11 8.86
C GLU A 102 12.11 -3.44 8.56
N ASN A 103 12.75 -3.65 7.42
CA ASN A 103 14.17 -3.36 7.22
C ASN A 103 14.54 -1.97 6.67
N VAL A 104 13.62 -1.05 6.37
CA VAL A 104 14.04 0.22 5.73
C VAL A 104 13.43 1.53 6.27
N ILE A 105 12.40 1.48 7.11
CA ILE A 105 11.87 2.73 7.71
C ILE A 105 12.92 3.34 8.68
N TYR A 106 13.77 2.52 9.30
CA TYR A 106 14.74 2.97 10.31
C TYR A 106 16.08 3.48 9.77
N GLN A 107 16.47 3.23 8.52
CA GLN A 107 17.83 3.59 8.07
C GLN A 107 18.00 5.10 7.79
N PHE A 108 16.95 5.85 7.49
CA PHE A 108 17.04 7.30 7.28
C PHE A 108 16.90 8.14 8.56
N SER A 109 16.36 7.58 9.64
CA SER A 109 16.27 8.28 10.92
C SER A 109 17.62 8.38 11.64
N PHE A 110 18.58 7.49 11.35
CA PHE A 110 19.91 7.53 11.98
C PHE A 110 20.90 8.48 11.29
N GLU A 111 20.71 8.81 10.01
CA GLU A 111 21.57 9.79 9.33
C GLU A 111 21.26 11.23 9.77
N ASN A 112 19.99 11.56 10.05
CA ASN A 112 19.60 12.89 10.52
C ASN A 112 19.92 13.16 12.01
N ILE A 113 20.14 12.13 12.82
CA ILE A 113 20.50 12.31 14.24
C ILE A 113 22.01 12.52 14.42
N LYS A 114 22.84 12.08 13.45
CA LYS A 114 24.29 12.26 13.53
C LYS A 114 24.78 13.66 13.12
N GLU A 115 24.03 14.40 12.31
CA GLU A 115 24.44 15.77 11.92
C GLU A 115 24.09 16.87 12.94
N THR A 116 23.23 16.61 13.93
CA THR A 116 22.88 17.61 14.96
C THR A 116 23.78 17.59 16.19
N SER A 117 24.79 16.72 16.25
CA SER A 117 25.70 16.60 17.40
C SER A 117 27.09 17.25 17.20
N GLN A 118 27.31 17.98 16.11
CA GLN A 118 28.59 18.67 15.86
C GLN A 118 28.39 20.12 15.41
N HIS A 119 27.78 20.96 16.25
CA HIS A 119 28.14 22.38 16.29
C HIS A 119 27.75 23.02 17.63
N SER A 120 28.73 23.10 18.52
CA SER A 120 28.96 24.28 19.36
C SER A 120 30.46 24.39 19.62
N PRO A 121 31.12 25.47 19.17
CA PRO A 121 32.55 25.65 19.33
C PRO A 121 32.90 26.05 20.76
N ALA A 122 34.12 25.70 21.14
CA ALA A 122 34.76 26.18 22.37
C ALA A 122 34.84 27.71 22.40
N SER A 123 34.51 28.31 23.55
CA SER A 123 35.20 29.44 24.21
C SER A 123 34.61 29.66 25.59
#